data_AF-A0AAW9BQN5-F1
#
_entry.id   AF-A0AAW9BQN5-F1
#
_cell.length_a   1.000
_cell.length_b   1.000
_cell.length_c   1.000
_cell.angle_alpha   90.00
_cell.angle_beta   90.00
_cell.angle_gamma   90.00
#
_symmetry.space_group_name_H-M   'P 1'
#
loop_
_entity.id
_entity.type
_entity.pdbx_description
1 polymer ?
#
loop_
_entity_poly.entity_id
_entity_poly.type
_entity_poly.pdbx_seq_one_letter_code
_entity_poly.pdbx_strand_id
1 'polypeptide(L)' 'YHIKRHYYFSHTGINPTQVVPKGPDLDFSSPHQREMIG' A
#
# COMPACT_ATOMS: atom_id res chain seq x y z
N TYR A 1 -2.96 8.01 2.78
CA TYR A 1 -2.57 8.12 4.20
C TYR A 1 -3.25 7.08 5.09
N HIS A 2 -4.58 6.99 5.06
CA HIS A 2 -5.35 6.17 5.99
C HIS A 2 -5.06 4.67 5.95
N ILE A 3 -4.91 4.08 4.75
CA ILE A 3 -4.66 2.63 4.59
C ILE A 3 -3.44 2.19 5.40
N LYS A 4 -2.25 2.74 5.08
CA LYS A 4 -1.02 2.38 5.80
C LYS A 4 -1.12 2.61 7.30
N ARG A 5 -1.63 3.77 7.72
CA ARG A 5 -1.73 4.10 9.15
C ARG A 5 -2.58 3.08 9.90
N HIS A 6 -3.76 2.72 9.39
CA HIS A 6 -4.62 1.73 10.03
C HIS A 6 -3.89 0.40 10.22
N TYR A 7 -3.32 -0.16 9.15
CA TYR A 7 -2.68 -1.47 9.25
C TYR A 7 -1.43 -1.48 10.13
N TYR A 8 -0.57 -0.45 10.06
CA TYR A 8 0.70 -0.45 10.80
C TYR A 8 0.57 0.01 12.26
N PHE A 9 -0.48 0.77 12.64
CA PHE A 9 -0.71 1.18 14.03
C PHE A 9 -1.68 0.27 14.79
N SER A 10 -2.75 -0.22 14.15
CA SER A 10 -3.79 -0.97 14.87
C SER A 10 -3.37 -2.41 15.22
N HIS A 11 -2.50 -3.03 14.42
CA HIS A 11 -2.07 -4.42 14.62
C HIS A 11 -0.82 -4.51 15.51
N THR A 12 -0.92 -4.12 16.78
CA THR A 12 0.20 -4.14 17.73
C THR A 12 0.76 -5.54 17.99
N GLY A 13 -0.05 -6.60 17.83
CA GLY A 13 0.42 -7.98 17.91
C GLY A 13 1.32 -8.41 16.74
N ILE A 14 1.23 -7.74 15.59
CA ILE A 14 2.04 -8.02 14.39
C ILE A 14 3.19 -7.01 14.25
N ASN A 15 2.91 -5.73 14.52
CA ASN A 15 3.89 -4.64 14.50
C ASN A 15 3.91 -3.89 15.85
N PRO A 16 4.55 -4.44 16.89
CA PRO A 16 4.61 -3.81 18.21
C PRO A 16 5.26 -2.43 18.20
N THR A 17 6.20 -2.20 17.27
CA THR A 17 6.93 -0.95 17.13
C THR A 17 6.15 0.16 16.41
N GLN A 18 5.01 -0.18 15.81
CA GLN A 18 4.16 0.74 15.03
C GLN A 18 4.88 1.48 13.88
N VAL A 19 6.04 0.96 13.45
CA VAL A 19 6.80 1.55 12.34
C VAL A 19 6.02 1.40 11.03
N VAL A 20 5.93 2.50 10.28
CA VAL A 20 5.30 2.53 8.95
C VAL A 20 6.41 2.54 7.88
N PRO A 21 6.56 1.49 7.05
CA PRO A 21 7.56 1.47 6.00
C PRO A 21 7.19 2.41 4.84
N LYS A 22 8.22 2.95 4.16
CA LYS A 22 8.08 3.78 2.95
C LYS A 22 7.26 3.09 1.85
N GLY A 23 7.35 1.77 1.75
CA GLY A 23 6.67 0.95 0.75
C GLY A 23 7.37 1.01 -0.61
N PRO A 24 6.86 0.25 -1.59
CA PRO A 24 7.37 0.24 -2.96
C PRO A 24 7.01 1.53 -3.71
N ASP A 25 7.80 1.86 -4.73
CA ASP A 25 7.46 2.88 -5.71
C ASP A 25 6.39 2.32 -6.66
N LEU A 26 5.25 3.00 -6.78
CA LEU A 26 4.08 2.53 -7.51
C LEU A 26 3.59 3.64 -8.44
N ASP A 27 3.64 3.38 -9.74
CA ASP A 27 3.03 4.24 -10.75
C ASP A 27 1.64 3.72 -11.13
N PHE A 28 0.63 4.25 -10.44
CA PHE A 28 -0.78 3.96 -10.74
C PHE A 28 -1.30 4.66 -11.99
N SER A 29 -0.53 5.58 -12.60
CA SER A 29 -0.89 6.25 -13.85
C SER A 29 -0.38 5.52 -15.09
N SER A 30 0.43 4.47 -14.90
CA SER A 30 0.96 3.65 -15.99
C SER A 30 -0.16 3.02 -16.84
N PRO A 31 -0.04 3.01 -18.19
CA PRO A 31 -1.05 2.42 -19.06
C PRO A 31 -1.24 0.93 -18.79
N HIS A 32 -2.48 0.50 -18.60
CA HIS A 32 -2.80 -0.89 -18.29
C HIS A 32 -3.09 -1.77 -19.53
N GLN A 33 -3.30 -1.18 -20.72
CA GLN A 33 -3.49 -1.88 -22.01
C GLN A 33 -4.62 -2.92 -22.03
N ARG A 34 -5.62 -2.77 -21.16
CA ARG A 34 -6.71 -3.75 -20.99
C ARG A 34 -7.83 -3.53 -22.02
N GLU A 35 -7.89 -2.32 -22.56
CA GLU A 35 -8.76 -1.90 -23.64
C GLU A 35 -8.48 -2.62 -24.97
N MET A 36 -7.29 -3.20 -25.15
CA MET A 36 -6.89 -3.91 -26.38
C MET A 36 -7.22 -5.41 -26.37
N ILE A 37 -7.77 -5.93 -25.27
CA ILE A 37 -8.02 -7.36 -25.06
C ILE A 37 -9.51 -7.73 -25.35
N GLY A 38 -10.26 -6.81 -25.95
CA GLY A 38 -11.68 -6.94 -26.28
C GLY A 38 -11.95 -7.34 -27.73
#